data_AF-A0A821PIF2-F1
#
_entry.id   AF-A0A821PIF2-F1
#
_cell.length_a   1.000
_cell.length_b   1.000
_cell.length_c   1.000
_cell.angle_alpha   90.00
_cell.angle_beta   90.00
_cell.angle_gamma   90.00
#
_symmetry.space_group_name_H-M   'P 1'
#
loop_
_entity.id
_entity.type
_entity.pdbx_description
1 polymer ?
#
loop_
_entity_poly.entity_id
_entity_poly.type
_entity_poly.pdbx_seq_one_letter_code
_entity_poly.pdbx_strand_id
1 'polypeptide(L)'
;AEKSVNSGETKRHVTNQIIRKGFLRVHTGVKLFQAKDFFFVLSTDNLSWFTDADEKDKKYMLPLENLKIRDVEGGFMAKRPQFAIFHTEGKNVFKEHKILELSVDNNDELDTWKASFLRAGVYPEREQRAEDSAVNIKI
;
A
#
# COMPACT_ATOMS: atom_id res chain seq x y z
N ALA A 1 14.44 41.48 27.83
CA ALA A 1 14.14 40.16 28.42
C ALA A 1 13.13 39.47 27.53
N GLU A 2 13.38 38.20 27.24
CA GLU A 2 12.87 37.45 26.10
C GLU A 2 11.35 37.23 26.07
N LYS A 3 10.77 37.21 24.86
CA LYS A 3 9.57 36.42 24.58
C LYS A 3 9.87 35.47 23.44
N SER A 4 10.20 34.24 23.82
CA SER A 4 10.27 33.07 22.96
C SER A 4 8.90 32.82 22.33
N VAL A 5 8.79 33.03 21.01
CA VAL A 5 7.62 32.58 20.24
C VAL A 5 7.95 31.21 19.66
N ASN A 6 7.35 30.23 20.32
CA ASN A 6 7.14 28.84 19.94
C ASN A 6 7.13 28.65 18.41
N SER A 7 8.21 28.10 17.86
CA SER A 7 8.21 27.48 16.53
C SER A 7 7.54 26.11 16.66
N GLY A 8 6.23 26.13 16.90
CA GLY A 8 5.40 24.96 16.70
C GLY A 8 5.43 24.65 15.21
N GLU A 9 6.11 23.56 14.85
CA GLU A 9 5.92 22.89 13.57
C GLU A 9 4.42 22.82 13.32
N THR A 10 3.93 23.69 12.46
CA THR A 10 2.62 23.54 11.86
C THR A 10 2.77 22.31 10.98
N LYS A 11 2.57 21.12 11.57
CA LYS A 11 2.05 19.96 10.87
C LYS A 11 0.77 20.48 10.23
N ARG A 12 0.92 21.01 9.02
CA ARG A 12 -0.17 21.44 8.17
C ARG A 12 -1.06 20.21 8.14
N HIS A 13 -2.24 20.32 8.75
CA HIS A 13 -3.30 19.35 8.63
C HIS A 13 -3.74 19.46 7.17
N VAL A 14 -2.93 18.87 6.28
CA VAL A 14 -3.20 18.81 4.86
C VAL A 14 -4.42 17.92 4.79
N THR A 15 -5.50 18.53 4.33
CA THR A 15 -6.76 17.89 4.01
C THR A 15 -6.48 16.57 3.28
N ASN A 16 -7.27 15.54 3.59
CA ASN A 16 -7.23 14.19 3.01
C ASN A 16 -7.29 14.25 1.46
N GLN A 17 -6.18 14.59 0.82
CA GLN A 17 -6.08 14.96 -0.59
C GLN A 17 -6.03 13.70 -1.43
N ILE A 18 -6.83 13.65 -2.49
CA ILE A 18 -6.84 12.49 -3.40
C ILE A 18 -5.57 12.50 -4.24
N ILE A 19 -4.83 11.40 -4.19
CA ILE A 19 -3.62 11.18 -4.99
C ILE A 19 -3.96 10.44 -6.28
N ARG A 20 -4.80 9.41 -6.21
CA ARG A 20 -5.19 8.60 -7.37
C ARG A 20 -6.54 7.92 -7.16
N LYS A 21 -7.27 7.72 -8.25
CA LYS A 21 -8.42 6.82 -8.31
C LYS A 21 -8.25 5.82 -9.45
N GLY A 22 -8.85 4.65 -9.32
CA GLY A 22 -8.86 3.67 -10.42
C GLY A 22 -9.23 2.27 -9.96
N PHE A 23 -9.47 1.39 -10.93
CA PHE A 23 -9.78 0.00 -10.65
C PHE A 23 -8.52 -0.77 -10.24
N LEU A 24 -8.66 -1.60 -9.20
CA LEU A 24 -7.70 -2.63 -8.85
C LEU A 24 -8.46 -3.92 -8.53
N ARG A 25 -7.82 -5.04 -8.83
CA ARG A 25 -8.38 -6.36 -8.53
C ARG A 25 -7.85 -6.86 -7.21
N VAL A 26 -8.76 -7.10 -6.26
CA VAL A 26 -8.44 -7.66 -4.94
C VAL A 26 -8.42 -9.18 -5.02
N HIS A 27 -7.31 -9.79 -4.60
CA HIS A 27 -7.18 -11.23 -4.41
C HIS A 27 -7.38 -11.52 -2.92
N THR A 28 -8.46 -12.22 -2.58
CA THR A 28 -8.68 -12.70 -1.21
C THR A 28 -8.11 -14.10 -1.14
N GLY A 29 -7.13 -14.36 -0.27
CA GLY A 29 -6.30 -15.58 -0.24
C GLY A 29 -7.03 -16.93 -0.02
N VAL A 30 -8.36 -16.94 -0.06
CA VAL A 30 -9.17 -18.16 -0.14
C VAL A 30 -9.21 -18.59 -1.60
N LYS A 31 -8.56 -19.70 -1.93
CA LYS A 31 -8.46 -20.31 -3.28
C LYS A 31 -9.80 -20.55 -4.01
N LEU A 32 -10.93 -20.33 -3.34
CA LEU A 32 -12.30 -20.48 -3.85
C LEU A 32 -13.04 -19.16 -4.10
N PHE A 33 -12.53 -18.03 -3.62
CA PHE A 33 -13.12 -16.71 -3.86
C PHE A 33 -12.46 -16.02 -5.05
N GLN A 34 -13.29 -15.70 -6.02
CA GLN A 34 -12.92 -15.01 -7.25
C GLN A 34 -12.27 -13.66 -6.93
N ALA A 35 -11.09 -13.42 -7.51
CA ALA A 35 -10.49 -12.10 -7.50
C ALA A 35 -11.47 -11.09 -8.11
N LYS A 36 -11.73 -9.98 -7.43
CA LYS A 36 -12.80 -9.04 -7.78
C LYS A 36 -12.26 -7.63 -7.98
N ASP A 37 -12.77 -6.97 -9.01
CA ASP A 37 -12.45 -5.58 -9.28
C ASP A 37 -13.25 -4.66 -8.35
N PHE A 38 -12.54 -3.70 -7.76
CA PHE A 38 -13.11 -2.61 -6.98
C PHE A 38 -12.53 -1.30 -7.45
N PHE A 39 -13.27 -0.21 -7.23
CA PHE A 39 -12.78 1.12 -7.52
C PHE A 39 -12.07 1.68 -6.28
N PHE A 40 -10.77 1.94 -6.40
CA PHE A 40 -9.93 2.44 -5.32
C PHE A 40 -9.78 3.95 -5.38
N VAL A 41 -9.75 4.55 -4.20
CA VAL A 41 -9.44 5.96 -3.97
C VAL A 41 -8.29 6.00 -2.97
N LEU A 42 -7.11 6.38 -3.46
CA LEU A 42 -5.92 6.61 -2.65
C LEU A 42 -5.84 8.09 -2.32
N SER A 43 -5.77 8.40 -1.04
CA SER A 43 -5.52 9.73 -0.52
C SER A 43 -4.20 9.80 0.24
N THR A 44 -3.90 10.96 0.83
CA THR A 44 -2.72 11.13 1.71
C THR A 44 -2.77 10.27 2.96
N ASP A 45 -3.97 9.89 3.43
CA ASP A 45 -4.15 9.30 4.76
C ASP A 45 -4.74 7.88 4.72
N ASN A 46 -5.48 7.54 3.66
CA ASN A 46 -6.15 6.25 3.54
C ASN A 46 -6.23 5.72 2.10
N LEU A 47 -6.38 4.40 2.00
CA LEU A 47 -6.80 3.69 0.81
C LEU A 47 -8.24 3.20 1.02
N SER A 48 -9.19 3.79 0.31
CA SER A 48 -10.60 3.37 0.32
C SER A 48 -10.94 2.60 -0.96
N TRP A 49 -11.88 1.66 -0.90
CA TRP A 49 -12.41 1.03 -2.10
C TRP A 49 -13.92 0.82 -2.06
N PHE A 50 -14.49 0.86 -3.26
CA PHE A 50 -15.92 0.88 -3.52
C PHE A 50 -16.29 -0.21 -4.53
N THR A 51 -17.56 -0.59 -4.58
CA THR A 51 -18.08 -1.56 -5.56
C THR A 51 -17.77 -1.17 -7.01
N ASP A 52 -17.79 0.13 -7.29
CA ASP A 52 -17.71 0.72 -8.62
C ASP A 52 -17.30 2.21 -8.51
N ALA A 53 -17.18 2.85 -9.68
CA ALA A 53 -16.74 4.24 -9.80
C ALA A 53 -17.78 5.29 -9.35
N ASP A 54 -19.03 4.90 -9.01
CA ASP A 54 -20.01 5.84 -8.46
C ASP A 54 -19.70 6.17 -6.98
N GLU A 55 -18.78 5.43 -6.35
CA GLU A 55 -18.34 5.64 -4.96
C GLU A 55 -19.49 5.59 -3.92
N LYS A 56 -20.60 4.90 -4.24
CA LYS A 56 -21.80 4.83 -3.39
C LYS A 56 -21.69 3.80 -2.26
N ASP A 57 -21.05 2.66 -2.51
CA ASP A 57 -20.91 1.57 -1.55
C ASP A 57 -19.44 1.35 -1.19
N LYS A 58 -19.01 2.04 -0.12
CA LYS A 58 -17.65 1.93 0.41
C LYS A 58 -17.50 0.61 1.15
N LYS A 59 -16.65 -0.27 0.62
CA LYS A 59 -16.38 -1.58 1.21
C LYS A 59 -15.44 -1.50 2.40
N TYR A 60 -14.42 -0.68 2.30
CA TYR A 60 -13.43 -0.53 3.36
C TYR A 60 -12.68 0.79 3.22
N MET A 61 -12.06 1.20 4.32
CA MET A 61 -11.13 2.31 4.40
C MET A 61 -9.96 1.86 5.24
N LEU A 62 -8.79 1.77 4.61
CA LEU A 62 -7.55 1.33 5.22
C LEU A 62 -6.66 2.55 5.49
N PRO A 63 -6.37 2.89 6.75
CA PRO A 63 -5.38 3.90 7.08
C PRO A 63 -4.00 3.51 6.55
N LEU A 64 -3.23 4.48 6.03
CA LEU A 64 -1.91 4.22 5.44
C LEU A 64 -0.77 4.08 6.47
N GLU A 65 -1.07 4.35 7.74
CA GLU A 65 -0.10 4.26 8.83
C GLU A 65 0.51 2.85 8.91
N ASN A 66 1.85 2.79 9.03
CA ASN A 66 2.60 1.56 9.20
C ASN A 66 2.41 0.53 8.08
N LEU A 67 1.96 0.94 6.89
CA LEU A 67 1.87 0.09 5.72
C LEU A 67 3.15 0.10 4.89
N LYS A 68 3.43 -1.04 4.27
CA LYS A 68 4.45 -1.18 3.23
C LYS A 68 3.91 -1.98 2.05
N ILE A 69 4.55 -1.80 0.90
CA ILE A 69 4.27 -2.56 -0.31
C ILE A 69 5.37 -3.60 -0.51
N ARG A 70 5.01 -4.81 -0.89
CA ARG A 70 5.97 -5.79 -1.40
C ARG A 70 5.57 -6.23 -2.79
N ASP A 71 6.56 -6.65 -3.56
CA ASP A 71 6.29 -7.29 -4.84
C ASP A 71 5.80 -8.70 -4.62
N VAL A 72 4.79 -9.08 -5.42
CA VAL A 72 4.27 -10.44 -5.45
C VAL A 72 4.87 -11.07 -6.69
N GLU A 73 5.80 -12.00 -6.48
CA GLU A 73 6.38 -12.78 -7.57
C GLU A 73 5.30 -13.68 -8.18
N GLY A 74 4.63 -13.15 -9.19
CA GLY A 74 3.93 -13.97 -10.14
C GLY A 74 4.98 -14.74 -10.92
N GLY A 75 5.17 -16.04 -10.61
CA GLY A 75 6.03 -16.91 -11.42
C GLY A 75 5.70 -16.73 -12.91
N PHE A 76 6.65 -17.00 -13.80
CA PHE A 76 6.68 -16.64 -15.25
C PHE A 76 5.39 -16.82 -16.10
N MET A 77 4.32 -17.42 -15.56
CA MET A 77 2.98 -17.55 -16.15
C MET A 77 1.93 -16.59 -15.57
N ALA A 78 2.28 -15.69 -14.65
CA ALA A 78 1.33 -14.76 -14.06
C ALA A 78 0.81 -13.80 -15.13
N LYS A 79 -0.48 -13.94 -15.45
CA LYS A 79 -1.14 -13.18 -16.52
C LYS A 79 -1.28 -11.70 -16.20
N ARG A 80 -1.11 -11.29 -14.94
CA ARG A 80 -1.35 -9.94 -14.45
C ARG A 80 -0.28 -9.56 -13.42
N PRO A 81 0.34 -8.38 -13.55
CA PRO A 81 1.25 -7.87 -12.53
C PRO A 81 0.52 -7.62 -11.21
N GLN A 82 1.21 -7.89 -10.10
CA GLN A 82 0.62 -7.80 -8.76
C GLN A 82 1.59 -7.16 -7.77
N PHE A 83 1.03 -6.57 -6.73
CA PHE A 83 1.75 -6.11 -5.56
C PHE A 83 0.89 -6.38 -4.32
N ALA A 84 1.51 -6.41 -3.16
CA ALA A 84 0.83 -6.67 -1.90
C ALA A 84 1.08 -5.54 -0.91
N ILE A 85 0.02 -5.18 -0.17
CA ILE A 85 0.09 -4.23 0.94
C ILE A 85 0.01 -5.02 2.25
N PHE A 86 0.90 -4.71 3.18
CA PHE A 86 0.93 -5.35 4.50
C PHE A 86 1.21 -4.33 5.61
N HIS A 87 0.76 -4.64 6.82
CA HIS A 87 1.06 -3.82 7.99
C HIS A 87 2.37 -4.30 8.64
N THR A 88 3.29 -3.37 8.92
CA THR A 88 4.62 -3.66 9.47
C THR A 88 4.58 -4.30 10.85
N GLU A 89 3.61 -3.93 11.69
CA GLU A 89 3.37 -4.58 12.99
C GLU A 89 2.60 -5.92 12.90
N GLY A 90 2.36 -6.47 11.70
CA GLY A 90 1.67 -7.75 11.52
C GLY A 90 0.16 -7.74 11.82
N LYS A 91 -0.44 -6.54 11.91
CA LYS A 91 -1.90 -6.35 12.03
C LYS A 91 -2.62 -6.74 10.74
N ASN A 92 -3.92 -7.01 10.86
CA ASN A 92 -4.75 -7.30 9.70
C ASN A 92 -4.96 -6.03 8.87
N VAL A 93 -4.76 -6.15 7.56
CA VAL A 93 -4.94 -5.07 6.59
C VAL A 93 -6.38 -5.06 6.06
N PHE A 94 -6.96 -6.25 5.89
CA PHE A 94 -8.35 -6.37 5.45
C PHE A 94 -9.01 -7.60 6.06
N LYS A 95 -10.09 -7.40 6.81
CA LYS A 95 -10.77 -8.47 7.57
C LYS A 95 -9.78 -9.23 8.46
N GLU A 96 -9.62 -10.53 8.21
CA GLU A 96 -8.68 -11.42 8.90
C GLU A 96 -7.35 -11.61 8.15
N HIS A 97 -7.17 -10.92 7.02
CA HIS A 97 -5.99 -11.03 6.18
C HIS A 97 -4.94 -9.98 6.56
N LYS A 98 -3.71 -10.47 6.79
CA LYS A 98 -2.52 -9.64 7.06
C LYS A 98 -1.92 -9.01 5.81
N ILE A 99 -2.31 -9.51 4.64
CA ILE A 99 -1.80 -9.10 3.34
C ILE A 99 -2.99 -8.84 2.43
N LEU A 100 -2.96 -7.71 1.73
CA LEU A 100 -3.91 -7.35 0.69
C LEU A 100 -3.18 -7.41 -0.66
N GLU A 101 -3.47 -8.45 -1.44
CA GLU A 101 -2.91 -8.63 -2.80
C GLU A 101 -3.78 -7.93 -3.84
N LEU A 102 -3.14 -7.09 -4.65
CA LEU A 102 -3.77 -6.26 -5.66
C LEU A 102 -3.12 -6.52 -7.01
N SER A 103 -3.92 -6.69 -8.06
CA SER A 103 -3.44 -6.79 -9.43
C SER A 103 -3.99 -5.71 -10.34
N VAL A 104 -3.21 -5.37 -11.35
CA VAL A 104 -3.51 -4.40 -12.40
C VAL A 104 -3.59 -5.07 -13.78
N ASP A 105 -3.87 -4.31 -14.83
CA ASP A 105 -3.91 -4.84 -16.20
C ASP A 105 -2.52 -5.02 -16.82
N ASN A 106 -1.56 -4.14 -16.52
CA ASN A 106 -0.23 -4.12 -17.13
C ASN A 106 0.84 -3.50 -16.20
N ASN A 107 2.12 -3.64 -16.55
CA ASN A 107 3.23 -3.16 -15.72
C ASN A 107 3.27 -1.62 -15.59
N ASP A 108 2.87 -0.88 -16.61
CA ASP A 108 2.86 0.59 -16.55
C ASP A 108 1.85 1.08 -15.49
N GLU A 109 0.69 0.42 -15.40
CA GLU A 109 -0.27 0.65 -14.32
C GLU A 109 0.30 0.29 -12.96
N LEU A 110 1.03 -0.83 -12.86
CA LEU A 110 1.67 -1.26 -11.62
C LEU A 110 2.61 -0.17 -11.09
N ASP A 111 3.49 0.33 -11.96
CA ASP A 111 4.51 1.31 -11.60
C ASP A 111 3.87 2.66 -11.23
N THR A 112 2.85 3.08 -11.98
CA THR A 112 2.14 4.32 -11.66
C THR A 112 1.33 4.22 -10.37
N TRP A 113 0.78 3.04 -10.02
CA TRP A 113 0.17 2.79 -8.72
C TRP A 113 1.22 2.82 -7.60
N LYS A 114 2.36 2.13 -7.75
CA LYS A 114 3.47 2.16 -6.78
C LYS A 114 3.98 3.58 -6.53
N ALA A 115 4.17 4.38 -7.59
CA ALA A 115 4.55 5.78 -7.47
C ALA A 115 3.51 6.62 -6.71
N SER A 116 2.22 6.32 -6.90
CA SER A 116 1.14 6.97 -6.17
C SER A 116 1.17 6.63 -4.68
N PHE A 117 1.44 5.37 -4.33
CA PHE A 117 1.62 4.94 -2.94
C PHE A 117 2.86 5.55 -2.30
N LEU A 118 3.96 5.65 -3.04
CA LEU A 118 5.17 6.33 -2.58
C LEU A 118 4.87 7.79 -2.20
N ARG A 119 4.09 8.48 -3.04
CA ARG A 119 3.63 9.85 -2.76
C ARG A 119 2.72 9.92 -1.52
N ALA A 120 1.99 8.85 -1.21
CA ALA A 120 1.16 8.72 -0.01
C ALA A 120 1.97 8.30 1.23
N GLY A 121 3.29 8.12 1.12
CA GLY A 121 4.15 7.70 2.23
C GLY A 121 4.16 6.19 2.50
N VAL A 122 3.58 5.38 1.60
CA VAL A 122 3.64 3.92 1.67
C VAL A 122 4.81 3.43 0.81
N TYR A 123 5.90 3.05 1.48
CA TYR A 123 7.14 2.68 0.81
C TYR A 123 7.19 1.17 0.50
N PRO A 124 7.97 0.77 -0.52
CA PRO A 124 8.34 -0.62 -0.70
C PRO A 124 9.03 -1.19 0.55
N GLU A 125 8.81 -2.48 0.82
CA GLU A 125 9.63 -3.27 1.72
C GLU A 125 11.06 -3.20 1.20
N ARG A 126 11.97 -2.68 2.02
CA ARG A 126 13.39 -2.72 1.68
C ARG A 126 13.72 -4.19 1.47
N GLU A 127 14.16 -4.55 0.27
CA GLU A 127 14.83 -5.83 0.06
C GLU A 127 15.89 -5.91 1.15
N GLN A 128 15.73 -6.87 2.06
CA GLN A 128 16.79 -7.20 2.99
C GLN A 128 17.88 -7.89 2.16
N ARG A 129 18.63 -7.07 1.41
CA ARG A 129 19.81 -7.48 0.67
C ARG A 129 20.84 -7.88 1.72
N ALA A 130 20.88 -9.16 2.04
CA ALA A 130 22.02 -9.93 2.52
C ALA A 130 23.22 -9.15 3.12
N GLU A 131 23.01 -8.33 4.14
CA GLU A 131 24.06 -7.77 4.99
C GLU A 131 24.06 -8.52 6.32
N ASP A 132 24.25 -9.84 6.25
CA ASP A 132 24.61 -10.69 7.39
C ASP A 132 25.76 -11.66 7.02
N SER A 133 26.54 -11.32 5.99
CA SER A 133 27.79 -12.00 5.63
C SER A 133 29.01 -11.23 6.14
N ALA A 134 28.96 -10.72 7.37
CA ALA A 134 30.14 -10.29 8.12
C ALA A 134 30.39 -11.30 9.24
N VAL A 135 30.66 -12.57 8.86
CA VAL A 135 31.19 -13.54 9.81
C VAL A 135 32.62 -13.12 10.12
N ASN A 136 32.76 -12.57 11.32
CA ASN A 136 33.98 -12.13 11.96
C ASN A 136 34.97 -13.30 12.09
N ILE A 137 35.79 -13.56 11.06
CA ILE A 137 36.93 -14.48 11.21
C ILE A 137 38.13 -13.64 11.70
N LYS A 138 38.21 -13.50 13.02
CA LYS A 138 39.50 -13.36 13.69
C LYS A 138 40.10 -14.75 13.83
N ILE A 139 41.18 -15.01 13.09
CA ILE A 139 42.25 -15.92 13.53
C ILE A 139 43.57 -15.28 13.10
#